data_AF-A0A843JEH3-F1
#
_entry.id   AF-A0A843JEH3-F1
#
_cell.length_a   1.000
_cell.length_b   1.000
_cell.length_c   1.000
_cell.angle_alpha   90.00
_cell.angle_beta   90.00
_cell.angle_gamma   90.00
#
_symmetry.space_group_name_H-M   'P 1'
#
loop_
_entity.id
_entity.type
_entity.pdbx_description
1 polymer ?
#
loop_
_entity_poly.entity_id
_entity_poly.type
_entity_poly.pdbx_seq_one_letter_code
_entity_poly.pdbx_strand_id
1 'polypeptide(L)'
;VYVRFNIEPTSDTDPDGQTVTGWVYDEWFMTEMEYQLIQQGIMPYGGEWDDALRSIERASLYDHADIRIMRLSTYVSDETLKQAWITYKANVHDTVNQPSYPATVTYPLTPE
;
A
#
# COMPACT_ATOMS: atom_id res chain seq x y z
N VAL A 1 3.52 -2.20 15.09
CA VAL A 1 3.96 -1.97 13.70
C VAL A 1 4.24 -0.49 13.55
N TYR A 2 5.42 -0.14 13.04
CA TYR A 2 5.80 1.24 12.73
C TYR A 2 5.79 1.39 11.22
N VAL A 3 5.09 2.41 10.71
CA VAL A 3 5.04 2.71 9.28
C VAL A 3 5.51 4.16 9.10
N ARG A 4 6.60 4.34 8.37
CA ARG A 4 7.17 5.66 8.07
C ARG A 4 6.81 6.07 6.65
N PHE A 5 6.42 7.32 6.48
CA PHE A 5 5.99 7.87 5.19
C PHE A 5 6.35 9.36 5.11
N ASN A 6 6.13 9.98 3.94
CA ASN A 6 6.56 11.37 3.66
C ASN A 6 8.05 11.59 3.99
N ILE A 7 8.90 10.66 3.58
CA ILE A 7 10.32 10.67 3.93
C ILE A 7 11.03 11.69 3.03
N GLU A 8 11.51 12.78 3.62
CA GLU A 8 12.19 13.86 2.93
C GLU A 8 13.63 14.02 3.45
N PRO A 9 14.63 14.14 2.56
CA PRO A 9 15.98 14.48 2.98
C PRO A 9 16.00 15.91 3.51
N THR A 10 16.72 16.12 4.60
CA THR A 10 17.02 17.45 5.12
C THR A 10 18.53 17.60 5.26
N SER A 11 19.01 18.82 5.21
CA SER A 11 20.42 19.12 5.45
C SER A 11 20.51 20.25 6.46
N ASP A 12 21.27 20.03 7.52
CA ASP A 12 21.61 21.08 8.48
C ASP A 12 23.12 21.32 8.44
N THR A 13 23.54 22.56 8.66
CA THR A 13 24.96 22.90 8.72
C THR A 13 25.32 23.11 10.18
N ASP A 14 26.21 22.28 10.69
CA ASP A 14 26.67 22.40 12.06
C ASP A 14 27.47 23.71 12.28
N PRO A 15 27.71 24.13 13.53
CA PRO A 15 28.48 25.34 13.84
C PRO A 15 29.94 25.30 13.33
N ASP A 16 30.46 24.12 12.99
CA ASP A 16 31.81 23.90 12.45
C ASP A 16 31.83 23.94 10.91
N GLY A 17 30.69 24.19 10.27
CA GLY A 17 30.55 24.34 8.82
C GLY A 17 30.42 23.04 8.05
N GLN A 18 30.21 21.90 8.73
CA GLN A 18 29.92 20.62 8.08
C GLN A 18 28.42 20.49 7.83
N THR A 19 28.07 20.11 6.60
CA THR A 19 26.70 19.76 6.25
C THR A 19 26.41 18.33 6.66
N VAL A 20 25.44 18.14 7.55
CA VAL A 20 24.91 16.83 7.96
C VAL A 20 23.62 16.59 7.20
N THR A 21 23.56 15.46 6.48
CA THR A 21 22.31 15.00 5.85
C THR A 21 21.47 14.24 6.88
N GLY A 22 20.28 14.74 7.15
CA GLY A 22 19.23 14.10 7.95
C GLY A 22 18.04 13.66 7.10
N TRP A 23 17.05 13.06 7.76
CA TRP A 23 15.77 12.68 7.16
C TRP A 23 14.64 13.06 8.09
N VAL A 24 13.59 13.66 7.54
CA VAL A 24 12.33 13.94 8.24
C VAL A 24 11.27 13.00 7.67
N TYR A 25 10.40 12.48 8.52
CA TYR A 25 9.32 11.58 8.13
C TYR A 25 8.16 11.68 9.11
N ASP A 26 6.97 11.32 8.61
CA ASP A 26 5.80 11.04 9.44
C ASP A 26 5.80 9.56 9.82
N GLU A 27 5.24 9.22 10.99
CA GLU A 27 5.20 7.85 11.49
C GLU A 27 3.82 7.50 12.06
N TRP A 28 3.27 6.37 11.59
CA TRP A 28 2.13 5.71 12.22
C TRP A 28 2.62 4.66 13.23
N PHE A 29 2.10 4.75 14.45
CA PHE A 29 2.24 3.70 15.46
C PHE A 29 0.91 2.96 15.61
N MET A 30 0.92 1.67 15.32
CA MET A 30 -0.27 0.82 15.42
C MET A 30 0.07 -0.58 15.94
N THR A 31 -0.90 -1.24 16.53
CA THR A 31 -0.84 -2.66 16.90
C THR A 31 -0.85 -3.56 15.67
N GLU A 32 -0.51 -4.84 15.84
CA GLU A 32 -0.60 -5.82 14.75
C GLU A 32 -2.05 -6.01 14.27
N MET A 33 -3.02 -5.98 15.20
CA MET A 33 -4.43 -6.09 14.86
C MET A 33 -4.91 -4.91 14.01
N GLU A 34 -4.55 -3.68 14.39
CA GLU A 34 -4.90 -2.49 13.61
C GLU A 34 -4.28 -2.54 12.20
N TYR A 35 -3.02 -2.99 12.10
CA TYR A 35 -2.38 -3.18 10.80
C TYR A 35 -3.12 -4.20 9.92
N GLN A 36 -3.54 -5.34 10.50
CA GLN A 36 -4.31 -6.36 9.78
C GLN A 36 -5.70 -5.84 9.36
N LEU A 37 -6.36 -5.02 10.17
CA LEU A 37 -7.61 -4.37 9.80
C LEU A 37 -7.42 -3.43 8.60
N ILE A 38 -6.37 -2.62 8.61
CA ILE A 38 -6.03 -1.74 7.48
C ILE A 38 -5.76 -2.55 6.21
N GLN A 39 -5.04 -3.67 6.29
CA GLN A 39 -4.83 -4.58 5.15
C GLN A 39 -6.15 -5.11 4.55
N GLN A 40 -7.21 -5.20 5.37
CA GLN A 40 -8.55 -5.63 4.97
C GLN A 40 -9.46 -4.47 4.55
N GLY A 41 -8.94 -3.23 4.49
CA GLY A 41 -9.72 -2.05 4.16
C GLY A 41 -10.65 -1.58 5.29
N ILE A 42 -10.37 -1.98 6.53
CA ILE A 42 -11.14 -1.60 7.72
C ILE A 42 -10.34 -0.58 8.51
N MET A 43 -10.88 0.63 8.61
CA MET A 43 -10.27 1.70 9.41
C MET A 43 -10.55 1.48 10.91
N PRO A 44 -9.51 1.36 11.76
CA PRO A 44 -9.69 1.24 13.19
C PRO A 44 -10.16 2.56 13.83
N TYR A 45 -11.03 2.44 14.84
CA TYR A 45 -11.46 3.52 15.75
C TYR A 45 -11.95 4.83 15.10
N GLY A 46 -12.44 4.79 13.86
CA GLY A 46 -13.01 5.97 13.19
C GLY A 46 -11.97 6.99 12.71
N GLY A 47 -10.72 6.56 12.47
CA GLY A 47 -9.71 7.39 11.81
C GLY A 47 -10.07 7.77 10.37
N GLU A 48 -9.19 8.55 9.74
CA GLU A 48 -9.31 8.93 8.33
C GLU A 48 -8.26 8.22 7.48
N TRP A 49 -8.62 7.89 6.25
CA TRP A 49 -7.69 7.29 5.30
C TRP A 49 -6.73 8.34 4.76
N ASP A 50 -5.44 8.04 4.84
CA ASP A 50 -4.37 8.76 4.18
C ASP A 50 -3.62 7.86 3.18
N ASP A 51 -2.67 8.45 2.47
CA ASP A 51 -1.87 7.75 1.46
C ASP A 51 -1.05 6.59 2.05
N ALA A 52 -0.56 6.72 3.28
CA ALA A 52 0.24 5.69 3.93
C ALA A 52 -0.61 4.46 4.28
N LEU A 53 -1.79 4.67 4.85
CA LEU A 53 -2.74 3.61 5.17
C LEU A 53 -3.28 2.95 3.89
N ARG A 54 -3.56 3.72 2.83
CA ARG A 54 -3.94 3.16 1.53
C ARG A 54 -2.82 2.37 0.86
N SER A 55 -1.58 2.75 1.08
CA SER A 55 -0.42 1.98 0.61
C SER A 55 -0.37 0.59 1.25
N ILE A 56 -0.64 0.49 2.56
CA ILE A 56 -0.70 -0.79 3.29
C ILE A 56 -1.81 -1.69 2.72
N GLU A 57 -3.02 -1.14 2.54
CA GLU A 57 -4.16 -1.86 1.97
C GLU A 57 -3.83 -2.38 0.56
N ARG A 58 -3.33 -1.50 -0.33
CA ARG A 58 -2.94 -1.86 -1.70
C ARG A 58 -1.85 -2.92 -1.75
N ALA A 59 -0.85 -2.85 -0.87
CA ALA A 59 0.20 -3.85 -0.76
C ALA A 59 -0.39 -5.24 -0.45
N SER A 60 -1.36 -5.32 0.47
CA SER A 60 -2.04 -6.59 0.77
C SER A 60 -2.80 -7.15 -0.44
N LEU A 61 -3.49 -6.29 -1.19
CA LEU A 61 -4.20 -6.68 -2.42
C LEU A 61 -3.23 -7.15 -3.52
N TYR A 62 -2.04 -6.54 -3.63
CA TYR A 62 -0.99 -7.00 -4.53
C TYR A 62 -0.43 -8.35 -4.14
N ASP A 63 -0.10 -8.56 -2.86
CA ASP A 63 0.42 -9.82 -2.37
C ASP A 63 -0.57 -10.96 -2.64
N HIS A 64 -1.86 -10.71 -2.42
CA HIS A 64 -2.91 -11.68 -2.74
C HIS A 64 -2.96 -12.00 -4.23
N ALA A 65 -2.92 -10.97 -5.10
CA ALA A 65 -2.92 -11.16 -6.55
C ALA A 65 -1.68 -11.93 -7.03
N ASP A 66 -0.49 -11.62 -6.50
CA ASP A 66 0.75 -12.29 -6.89
C ASP A 66 0.76 -13.77 -6.50
N ILE A 67 0.25 -14.11 -5.31
CA ILE A 67 0.08 -15.50 -4.91
C ILE A 67 -0.85 -16.25 -5.87
N ARG A 68 -1.94 -15.62 -6.31
CA ARG A 68 -2.89 -16.23 -7.27
C ARG A 68 -2.26 -16.42 -8.64
N ILE A 69 -1.60 -15.39 -9.18
CA ILE A 69 -0.91 -15.44 -10.48
C ILE A 69 0.17 -16.53 -10.47
N MET A 70 0.97 -16.60 -9.41
CA MET A 70 1.98 -17.64 -9.24
C MET A 70 1.34 -19.03 -9.24
N ARG A 71 0.28 -19.25 -8.45
CA ARG A 71 -0.39 -20.56 -8.37
C ARG A 71 -0.96 -21.01 -9.72
N LEU A 72 -1.57 -20.10 -10.47
CA LEU A 72 -2.06 -20.37 -11.84
C LEU A 72 -0.88 -20.66 -12.79
N SER A 73 0.21 -19.90 -12.68
CA SER A 73 1.39 -20.15 -13.53
C SER A 73 2.08 -21.48 -13.25
N THR A 74 2.01 -22.01 -12.02
CA THR A 74 2.74 -23.23 -11.61
C THR A 74 1.87 -24.50 -11.59
N TYR A 75 0.61 -24.42 -11.17
CA TYR A 75 -0.19 -25.60 -10.84
C TYR A 75 -1.45 -25.77 -11.69
N VAL A 76 -2.00 -24.69 -12.27
CA VAL A 76 -3.27 -24.71 -13.00
C VAL A 76 -3.17 -23.81 -14.22
N SER A 77 -3.08 -24.39 -15.41
CA SER A 77 -2.96 -23.66 -16.69
C SER A 77 -4.27 -23.00 -17.16
N ASP A 78 -4.90 -22.19 -16.31
CA ASP A 78 -6.00 -21.31 -16.69
C ASP A 78 -5.45 -19.91 -17.00
N GLU A 79 -5.07 -19.71 -18.26
CA GLU A 79 -4.49 -18.45 -18.72
C GLU A 79 -5.51 -17.29 -18.74
N THR A 80 -6.81 -17.58 -18.90
CA THR A 80 -7.85 -16.54 -18.85
C THR A 80 -7.99 -15.98 -17.45
N LEU A 81 -8.08 -16.86 -16.44
CA LEU A 81 -8.15 -16.45 -15.05
C LEU A 81 -6.86 -15.75 -14.61
N LYS A 82 -5.70 -16.24 -15.03
CA LYS A 82 -4.41 -15.58 -14.76
C LYS A 82 -4.36 -14.17 -15.35
N GLN A 83 -4.82 -13.99 -16.59
CA GLN A 83 -4.87 -12.67 -17.21
C GLN A 83 -5.84 -11.74 -16.47
N ALA A 84 -6.98 -12.26 -15.97
CA ALA A 84 -7.90 -11.50 -15.14
C ALA A 84 -7.24 -11.03 -13.82
N TRP A 85 -6.42 -11.86 -13.17
CA TRP A 85 -5.65 -11.46 -11.98
C TRP A 85 -4.57 -10.42 -12.27
N ILE A 86 -3.90 -10.49 -13.44
CA ILE A 86 -2.95 -9.47 -13.88
C ILE A 86 -3.67 -8.12 -14.08
N THR A 87 -4.84 -8.15 -14.73
CA THR A 87 -5.67 -6.95 -14.92
C THR A 87 -6.19 -6.40 -13.60
N TYR A 88 -6.63 -7.26 -12.67
CA TYR A 88 -7.00 -6.86 -11.31
C TYR A 88 -5.85 -6.10 -10.62
N LYS A 89 -4.62 -6.64 -10.68
CA LYS A 89 -3.44 -6.01 -10.08
C LYS A 89 -3.18 -4.62 -10.69
N ALA A 90 -3.26 -4.48 -12.01
CA ALA A 90 -3.13 -3.19 -12.68
C ALA A 90 -4.22 -2.19 -12.26
N ASN A 91 -5.47 -2.65 -12.16
CA ASN A 91 -6.57 -1.79 -11.71
C ASN A 91 -6.43 -1.37 -10.24
N VAL A 92 -5.95 -2.25 -9.34
CA VAL A 92 -5.59 -1.87 -7.97
C VAL A 92 -4.47 -0.82 -7.98
N HIS A 93 -3.53 -0.91 -8.91
CA HIS A 93 -2.49 0.10 -9.06
C HIS A 93 -3.05 1.47 -9.39
N ASP A 94 -3.99 1.53 -10.32
CA ASP A 94 -4.51 2.80 -10.84
C ASP A 94 -5.49 3.50 -9.88
N THR A 95 -5.86 2.87 -8.76
CA THR A 95 -6.74 3.45 -7.73
C THR A 95 -6.22 4.76 -7.13
N VAL A 96 -4.90 4.98 -7.12
CA VAL A 96 -4.29 6.24 -6.64
C VAL A 96 -4.68 7.46 -7.47
N ASN A 97 -5.11 7.24 -8.71
CA ASN A 97 -5.54 8.30 -9.62
C ASN A 97 -7.05 8.60 -9.49
N GLN A 98 -7.77 7.95 -8.57
CA GLN A 98 -9.19 8.23 -8.35
C GLN A 98 -9.35 9.62 -7.69
N PRO A 99 -10.33 10.44 -8.10
CA PRO A 99 -10.52 11.78 -7.53
C PRO A 99 -10.80 11.81 -6.03
N SER A 100 -11.30 10.71 -5.46
CA SER A 100 -11.63 10.57 -4.04
C SER A 100 -10.49 9.95 -3.22
N TYR A 101 -9.37 9.60 -3.85
CA TYR A 101 -8.20 9.09 -3.17
C TYR A 101 -7.54 10.19 -2.31
N PRO A 102 -7.04 9.88 -1.08
CA PRO A 102 -7.06 8.58 -0.40
C PRO A 102 -8.34 8.30 0.41
N ALA A 103 -9.17 9.31 0.66
CA ALA A 103 -10.29 9.22 1.60
C ALA A 103 -11.27 8.08 1.24
N THR A 104 -11.60 7.91 -0.04
CA THR A 104 -12.48 6.84 -0.53
C THR A 104 -11.89 6.24 -1.79
N VAL A 105 -11.81 4.91 -1.83
CA VAL A 105 -11.26 4.15 -2.97
C VAL A 105 -12.22 3.04 -3.34
N THR A 106 -12.51 2.91 -4.63
CA THR A 106 -13.23 1.74 -5.16
C THR A 106 -12.23 0.80 -5.82
N TYR A 107 -12.06 -0.39 -5.24
CA TYR A 107 -11.22 -1.43 -5.80
C TYR A 107 -11.95 -2.25 -6.88
N PRO A 108 -11.22 -2.83 -7.85
CA PRO A 108 -11.80 -3.80 -8.76
C PRO A 108 -12.32 -5.03 -8.01
N LEU A 109 -13.31 -5.71 -8.60
CA LEU A 109 -13.77 -6.99 -8.06
C LEU A 109 -12.71 -8.07 -8.23
N THR A 110 -12.57 -8.92 -7.22
CA THR A 110 -11.68 -10.09 -7.28
C THR A 110 -12.17 -11.05 -8.36
N PRO A 111 -11.29 -11.51 -9.29
CA PRO A 111 -11.63 -12.55 -10.25
C PRO A 111 -11.97 -13.89 -9.56
N GLU A 112 -12.95 -14.62 -10.09
CA GLU A 112 -13.35 -15.97 -9.65
C GLU A 112 -12.83 -17.05 -10.60
#